data_AF-C5DLJ7-F1
#
_entry.id   AF-C5DLJ7-F1
#
_cell.length_a   1.000
_cell.length_b   1.000
_cell.length_c   1.000
_cell.angle_alpha   90.00
_cell.angle_beta   90.00
_cell.angle_gamma   90.00
#
_symmetry.space_group_name_H-M   'P 1'
#
loop_
_entity.id
_entity.type
_entity.pdbx_description
1 polymer ?
#
loop_
_entity_poly.entity_id
_entity_poly.type
_entity_poly.pdbx_seq_one_letter_code
_entity_poly.pdbx_strand_id
1 'polypeptide(L)'
;MSTSLRSLRRNLGCLRRGTSHVPACLRSLSHTSYEPPRIDDLTGEKWIKLEKDVKEEIMEYLDWKMEGDWREMPANEKRASYFVSFGQWGPRAKPGSKEAQLQMTGAEIILRGVFSGVLFMAVAVSFMNYQNDKRVQKNLKKLEDSAER
;
A
#
# COMPACT_ATOMS: atom_id res chain seq x y z
N MET A 1 54.47 -44.31 67.40
CA MET A 1 55.18 -45.27 66.52
C MET A 1 55.53 -44.56 65.23
N SER A 2 56.83 -44.47 64.98
CA SER A 2 57.46 -43.85 63.81
C SER A 2 57.32 -44.75 62.58
N THR A 3 57.00 -44.20 61.42
CA THR A 3 57.55 -44.67 60.14
C THR A 3 57.55 -43.54 59.10
N SER A 4 58.77 -43.12 58.78
CA SER A 4 59.17 -42.36 57.61
C SER A 4 59.18 -43.23 56.36
N LEU A 5 58.65 -42.75 55.23
CA LEU A 5 58.94 -43.29 53.90
C LEU A 5 59.13 -42.17 52.86
N ARG A 6 60.41 -41.84 52.69
CA ARG A 6 61.16 -41.65 51.44
C ARG A 6 60.38 -41.26 50.16
N SER A 7 60.60 -40.00 49.78
CA SER A 7 60.98 -39.53 48.43
C SER A 7 61.13 -40.60 47.32
N LEU A 8 60.37 -40.41 46.25
CA LEU A 8 60.75 -40.82 44.90
C LEU A 8 60.46 -39.67 43.92
N ARG A 9 61.50 -38.90 43.61
CA ARG A 9 61.56 -38.09 42.38
C ARG A 9 61.54 -39.03 41.19
N ARG A 10 60.61 -38.81 40.26
CA ARG A 10 60.85 -39.09 38.83
C ARG A 10 60.45 -37.89 38.01
N ASN A 11 61.40 -37.52 37.18
CA ASN A 11 61.46 -36.38 36.30
C ASN A 11 60.86 -36.78 34.93
N LEU A 12 60.66 -35.77 34.09
CA LEU A 12 60.39 -35.83 32.64
C LEU A 12 58.93 -35.92 32.20
N GLY A 13 58.44 -34.75 31.77
CA GLY A 13 57.27 -34.59 30.92
C GLY A 13 57.30 -33.22 30.26
N CYS A 14 58.11 -33.08 29.19
CA CYS A 14 58.03 -31.95 28.28
C CYS A 14 56.61 -31.84 27.71
N LEU A 15 55.90 -30.75 27.98
CA LEU A 15 54.79 -30.31 27.15
C LEU A 15 54.90 -28.80 26.92
N ARG A 16 55.65 -28.49 25.87
CA ARG A 16 55.66 -27.21 25.16
C ARG A 16 54.24 -26.99 24.63
N ARG A 17 53.39 -26.26 25.37
CA ARG A 17 52.04 -25.91 24.91
C ARG A 17 52.19 -24.72 23.96
N GLY A 18 52.19 -25.02 22.66
CA GLY A 18 52.07 -24.00 21.63
C GLY A 18 50.77 -23.23 21.83
N THR A 19 50.89 -21.92 21.96
CA THR A 19 49.77 -20.99 21.94
C THR A 19 49.19 -20.99 20.52
N SER A 20 48.22 -21.86 20.28
CA SER A 20 47.35 -21.74 19.12
C SER A 20 46.51 -20.46 19.29
N HIS A 21 46.94 -19.37 18.65
CA HIS A 21 46.07 -18.23 18.38
C HIS A 21 44.90 -18.75 17.56
N VAL A 22 43.76 -18.94 18.20
CA VAL A 22 42.48 -19.00 17.49
C VAL A 22 42.24 -17.58 17.00
N PRO A 23 42.23 -17.30 15.68
CA PRO A 23 41.75 -16.01 15.23
C PRO A 23 40.28 -15.96 15.63
N ALA A 24 39.97 -15.15 16.63
CA ALA A 24 38.62 -14.74 16.90
C ALA A 24 38.15 -13.98 15.66
N CYS A 25 37.45 -14.68 14.76
CA CYS A 25 36.69 -14.04 13.71
C CYS A 25 35.68 -13.12 14.40
N LEU A 26 36.04 -11.85 14.55
CA LEU A 26 35.14 -10.77 14.92
C LEU A 26 34.07 -10.72 13.83
N ARG A 27 32.96 -11.43 14.06
CA ARG A 27 31.73 -11.24 13.29
C ARG A 27 31.31 -9.80 13.57
N SER A 28 31.59 -8.90 12.63
CA SER A 28 30.97 -7.59 12.60
C SER A 28 29.46 -7.81 12.51
N LEU A 29 28.77 -7.71 13.63
CA LEU A 29 27.32 -7.70 13.67
C LEU A 29 26.88 -6.42 13.00
N SER A 30 26.41 -6.52 11.75
CA SER A 30 25.71 -5.43 11.09
C SER A 30 24.42 -5.17 11.86
N HIS A 31 24.43 -4.16 12.74
CA HIS A 31 23.24 -3.69 13.43
C HIS A 31 22.46 -2.78 12.46
N THR A 32 21.54 -3.36 11.71
CA THR A 32 20.54 -2.59 10.99
C THR A 32 19.53 -2.11 12.03
N SER A 33 19.68 -0.88 12.52
CA SER A 33 18.67 -0.27 13.35
C SER A 33 17.49 0.09 12.46
N TYR A 34 16.32 -0.47 12.75
CA TYR A 34 15.09 -0.02 12.10
C TYR A 34 14.85 1.45 12.47
N GLU A 35 14.59 2.29 11.47
CA GLU A 35 14.15 3.67 11.67
C GLU A 35 12.63 3.71 11.46
N PRO A 36 11.85 4.15 12.45
CA PRO A 36 10.39 4.24 12.31
C PRO A 36 9.96 5.21 11.20
N PRO A 37 8.86 4.91 10.50
CA PRO A 37 8.32 5.79 9.47
C PRO A 37 7.82 7.11 10.09
N ARG A 38 7.91 8.19 9.31
CA ARG A 38 7.47 9.53 9.74
C ARG A 38 5.94 9.64 9.62
N ILE A 39 5.24 9.60 10.75
CA ILE A 39 3.76 9.57 10.84
C ILE A 39 3.15 10.86 11.42
N ASP A 40 3.79 12.00 11.16
CA ASP A 40 3.35 13.29 11.71
C ASP A 40 2.04 13.79 11.07
N ASP A 41 1.00 13.91 11.90
CA ASP A 41 -0.34 14.42 11.59
C ASP A 41 -0.90 13.90 10.25
N LEU A 42 -1.20 12.60 10.21
CA LEU A 42 -1.89 11.95 9.09
C LEU A 42 -3.27 12.58 8.88
N THR A 43 -3.46 13.19 7.70
CA THR A 43 -4.73 13.73 7.21
C THR A 43 -5.10 13.03 5.91
N GLY A 44 -6.39 13.00 5.53
CA GLY A 44 -6.88 12.43 4.27
C GLY A 44 -6.03 12.79 3.05
N GLU A 45 -5.76 14.08 2.86
CA GLU A 45 -4.98 14.56 1.72
C GLU A 45 -3.53 14.05 1.71
N LYS A 46 -2.87 13.99 2.88
CA LYS A 46 -1.50 13.48 2.99
C LYS A 46 -1.47 11.97 2.72
N TRP A 47 -2.42 11.24 3.29
CA TRP A 47 -2.53 9.79 3.13
C TRP A 47 -2.70 9.37 1.67
N ILE A 48 -3.43 10.15 0.89
CA ILE A 48 -3.63 9.84 -0.54
C ILE A 48 -2.37 10.06 -1.35
N LYS A 49 -1.62 11.14 -1.06
CA LYS A 49 -0.38 11.52 -1.74
C LYS A 49 0.78 10.56 -1.45
N LEU A 50 0.75 9.86 -0.33
CA LEU A 50 1.76 8.85 -0.01
C LEU A 50 1.77 7.74 -1.07
N GLU A 51 2.95 7.18 -1.32
CA GLU A 51 3.13 5.99 -2.14
C GLU A 51 2.51 4.76 -1.47
N LYS A 52 2.14 3.75 -2.27
CA LYS A 52 1.52 2.53 -1.76
C LYS A 52 2.43 1.80 -0.77
N ASP A 53 3.72 1.69 -1.11
CA ASP A 53 4.71 0.97 -0.31
C ASP A 53 4.90 1.64 1.07
N VAL A 54 4.95 2.97 1.11
CA VAL A 54 5.04 3.74 2.36
C VAL A 54 3.77 3.60 3.21
N LYS A 55 2.59 3.51 2.58
CA LYS A 55 1.34 3.25 3.33
C LYS A 55 1.37 1.86 3.95
N GLU A 56 1.85 0.86 3.21
CA GLU A 56 1.98 -0.52 3.71
C GLU A 56 2.96 -0.59 4.88
N GLU A 57 4.12 0.05 4.77
CA GLU A 57 5.10 0.16 5.86
C GLU A 57 4.51 0.83 7.11
N ILE A 58 3.78 1.95 6.94
CA ILE A 58 3.11 2.63 8.06
C ILE A 58 2.05 1.72 8.71
N MET A 59 1.27 0.99 7.90
CA MET A 59 0.26 0.07 8.42
C MET A 59 0.90 -1.06 9.22
N GLU A 60 1.96 -1.69 8.70
CA GLU A 60 2.70 -2.76 9.37
C GLU A 60 3.34 -2.26 10.68
N TYR A 61 3.97 -1.08 10.64
CA TYR A 61 4.55 -0.46 11.83
C TYR A 61 3.52 -0.22 12.93
N LEU A 62 2.36 0.36 12.57
CA LEU A 62 1.29 0.63 13.51
C LEU A 62 0.66 -0.66 14.06
N ASP A 63 0.50 -1.69 13.23
CA ASP A 63 -0.05 -2.98 13.65
C ASP A 63 0.88 -3.63 14.69
N TRP A 64 2.18 -3.71 14.40
CA TRP A 64 3.18 -4.19 15.33
C TRP A 64 3.22 -3.38 16.65
N LYS A 65 3.09 -2.06 16.59
CA LYS A 65 3.03 -1.22 17.78
C LYS A 65 1.78 -1.45 18.62
N MET A 66 0.65 -1.72 17.98
CA MET A 66 -0.63 -1.98 18.66
C MET A 66 -0.69 -3.35 19.33
N GLU A 67 0.19 -4.30 18.99
CA GLU A 67 0.33 -5.57 19.71
C GLU A 67 0.90 -5.40 21.14
N GLY A 68 1.64 -4.30 21.39
CA GLY A 68 2.27 -3.99 22.68
C GLY A 68 1.34 -3.31 23.71
N ASP A 69 1.92 -2.72 24.76
CA ASP A 69 1.15 -1.90 25.70
C ASP A 69 0.81 -0.53 25.09
N TRP A 70 -0.49 -0.26 24.98
CA TRP A 70 -1.02 0.97 24.43
C TRP A 70 -0.68 2.19 25.29
N ARG A 71 -0.34 2.01 26.57
CA ARG A 71 0.05 3.13 27.46
C ARG A 71 1.38 3.74 27.05
N GLU A 72 2.29 2.94 26.53
CA GLU A 72 3.64 3.36 26.10
C GLU A 72 3.63 3.98 24.70
N MET A 73 2.55 3.78 23.93
CA MET A 73 2.44 4.33 22.58
C MET A 73 2.26 5.87 22.60
N PRO A 74 3.02 6.64 21.79
CA PRO A 74 2.89 8.09 21.71
C PRO A 74 1.50 8.54 21.25
N ALA A 75 1.08 9.73 21.67
CA ALA A 75 -0.22 10.29 21.29
C ALA A 75 -0.36 10.49 19.77
N ASN A 76 0.74 10.79 19.08
CA ASN A 76 0.73 10.97 17.62
C ASN A 76 0.45 9.63 16.91
N GLU A 77 1.09 8.54 17.35
CA GLU A 77 0.88 7.21 16.78
C GLU A 77 -0.53 6.69 17.06
N LYS A 78 -1.08 6.98 18.25
CA LYS A 78 -2.49 6.71 18.59
C LYS A 78 -3.47 7.42 17.66
N ARG A 79 -3.19 8.67 17.30
CA ARG A 79 -4.02 9.42 16.34
C ARG A 79 -3.87 8.87 14.93
N ALA A 80 -2.65 8.50 14.53
CA ALA A 80 -2.38 7.90 13.25
C ALA A 80 -3.08 6.53 13.11
N SER A 81 -3.01 5.66 14.13
CA SER A 81 -3.72 4.39 14.12
C SER A 81 -5.23 4.58 14.04
N TYR A 82 -5.80 5.52 14.80
CA TYR A 82 -7.21 5.89 14.68
C TYR A 82 -7.57 6.35 13.25
N PHE A 83 -6.74 7.18 12.64
CA PHE A 83 -6.96 7.65 11.27
C PHE A 83 -6.83 6.53 10.23
N VAL A 84 -5.87 5.62 10.35
CA VAL A 84 -5.74 4.47 9.45
C VAL A 84 -6.98 3.57 9.59
N SER A 85 -7.42 3.27 10.80
CA SER A 85 -8.57 2.39 11.04
C SER A 85 -9.92 3.01 10.68
N PHE A 86 -10.13 4.31 10.91
CA PHE A 86 -11.45 4.97 10.81
C PHE A 86 -11.49 6.25 9.99
N GLY A 87 -10.37 6.68 9.41
CA GLY A 87 -10.28 7.90 8.62
C GLY A 87 -11.12 7.86 7.34
N GLN A 88 -11.37 9.06 6.80
CA GLN A 88 -12.07 9.26 5.53
C GLN A 88 -11.13 8.94 4.35
N TRP A 89 -10.86 7.66 4.15
CA TRP A 89 -10.08 7.15 3.02
C TRP A 89 -10.63 5.79 2.62
N GLY A 90 -10.22 5.25 1.46
CA GLY A 90 -10.72 3.95 1.03
C GLY A 90 -12.21 4.04 0.65
N PRO A 91 -12.96 2.97 0.95
CA PRO A 91 -14.42 2.95 0.81
C PRO A 91 -15.15 3.98 1.67
N ARG A 92 -14.47 4.58 2.67
CA ARG A 92 -15.03 5.59 3.58
C ARG A 92 -14.71 7.03 3.17
N ALA A 93 -14.08 7.22 2.00
CA ALA A 93 -13.90 8.55 1.43
C ALA A 93 -15.28 9.21 1.17
N LYS A 94 -15.35 10.52 1.33
CA LYS A 94 -16.60 11.27 1.13
C LYS A 94 -17.15 11.03 -0.30
N PRO A 95 -18.43 10.67 -0.47
CA PRO A 95 -18.98 10.37 -1.79
C PRO A 95 -18.86 11.59 -2.71
N GLY A 96 -18.33 11.38 -3.91
CA GLY A 96 -18.10 12.44 -4.89
C GLY A 96 -16.82 13.26 -4.69
N SER A 97 -15.99 12.96 -3.69
CA SER A 97 -14.66 13.56 -3.59
C SER A 97 -13.71 12.98 -4.65
N LYS A 98 -12.66 13.73 -5.00
CA LYS A 98 -11.58 13.23 -5.86
C LYS A 98 -10.93 11.96 -5.29
N GLU A 99 -10.91 11.87 -3.97
CA GLU A 99 -10.35 10.77 -3.20
C GLU A 99 -11.12 9.47 -3.43
N ALA A 100 -12.46 9.54 -3.44
CA ALA A 100 -13.33 8.42 -3.73
C ALA A 100 -13.21 7.94 -5.19
N GLN A 101 -12.91 8.85 -6.12
CA GLN A 101 -12.74 8.51 -7.54
C GLN A 101 -11.40 7.82 -7.82
N LEU A 102 -10.32 8.25 -7.16
CA LEU A 102 -8.98 7.71 -7.36
C LEU A 102 -8.83 6.24 -6.88
N GLN A 103 -9.74 5.81 -6.02
CA GLN A 103 -9.74 4.47 -5.43
C GLN A 103 -10.87 3.59 -5.96
N MET A 104 -11.54 4.02 -7.04
CA MET A 104 -12.54 3.18 -7.72
C MET A 104 -11.88 1.90 -8.23
N THR A 105 -12.57 0.78 -7.99
CA THR A 105 -12.15 -0.51 -8.52
C THR A 105 -12.23 -0.47 -10.05
N GLY A 106 -11.30 -1.12 -10.75
CA GLY A 106 -11.27 -1.13 -12.23
C GLY A 106 -12.60 -1.56 -12.86
N ALA A 107 -13.32 -2.48 -12.23
CA ALA A 107 -14.66 -2.90 -12.65
C ALA A 107 -15.70 -1.76 -12.59
N GLU A 108 -15.65 -0.89 -11.58
CA GLU A 108 -16.57 0.24 -11.47
C GLU A 108 -16.32 1.28 -12.56
N ILE A 109 -15.05 1.52 -12.89
CA ILE A 109 -14.64 2.43 -13.97
C ILE A 109 -15.16 1.89 -15.32
N ILE A 110 -14.97 0.59 -15.57
CA ILE A 110 -15.46 -0.05 -16.80
C ILE A 110 -16.98 0.03 -16.89
N LEU A 111 -17.69 -0.30 -15.81
CA LEU A 111 -19.16 -0.27 -15.80
C LEU A 111 -19.70 1.13 -16.05
N ARG A 112 -19.16 2.16 -15.38
CA ARG A 112 -19.54 3.56 -15.62
C ARG A 112 -19.20 3.99 -17.04
N GLY A 113 -18.07 3.55 -17.58
CA GLY A 113 -17.66 3.83 -18.96
C GLY A 113 -18.60 3.21 -19.99
N VAL A 114 -18.96 1.94 -19.82
CA VAL A 114 -19.91 1.25 -20.70
C VAL A 114 -21.28 1.88 -20.61
N PHE A 115 -21.79 2.13 -19.40
CA PHE A 115 -23.10 2.74 -19.20
C PHE A 115 -23.20 4.12 -19.84
N SER A 116 -22.21 5.00 -19.59
CA SER A 116 -22.17 6.32 -20.22
C SER A 116 -21.99 6.24 -21.73
N GLY A 117 -21.14 5.32 -22.22
CA GLY A 117 -20.94 5.10 -23.65
C GLY A 117 -22.21 4.66 -24.38
N VAL A 118 -22.98 3.74 -23.79
CA VAL A 118 -24.26 3.28 -24.36
C VAL A 118 -25.27 4.43 -24.43
N LEU A 119 -25.39 5.24 -23.39
CA LEU A 119 -26.28 6.40 -23.39
C LEU A 119 -25.89 7.42 -24.46
N PHE A 120 -24.60 7.75 -24.59
CA PHE A 120 -24.12 8.67 -25.62
C PHE A 120 -24.33 8.12 -27.03
N MET A 121 -24.08 6.82 -27.25
CA MET A 121 -24.35 6.19 -28.54
C MET A 121 -25.84 6.20 -28.90
N ALA A 122 -26.73 5.92 -27.94
CA ALA A 122 -28.17 5.98 -28.18
C ALA A 122 -28.63 7.39 -28.59
N VAL A 123 -28.12 8.42 -27.91
CA VAL A 123 -28.40 9.82 -28.26
C VAL A 123 -27.85 10.18 -29.65
N ALA A 124 -26.61 9.78 -29.96
CA ALA A 124 -25.99 10.05 -31.25
C ALA A 124 -26.78 9.40 -32.42
N VAL A 125 -27.14 8.12 -32.28
CA VAL A 125 -27.95 7.40 -33.28
C VAL A 125 -29.33 8.03 -33.43
N SER A 126 -29.98 8.40 -32.33
CA SER A 126 -31.26 9.11 -32.36
C SER A 126 -31.17 10.43 -33.12
N PHE A 127 -30.11 11.22 -32.89
CA PHE A 127 -29.88 12.47 -33.60
C PHE A 127 -29.64 12.27 -35.10
N MET A 128 -28.84 11.27 -35.48
CA MET A 128 -28.62 10.92 -36.89
C MET A 128 -29.91 10.47 -37.58
N ASN A 129 -30.71 9.63 -36.91
CA ASN A 129 -32.00 9.17 -37.42
C ASN A 129 -32.98 10.34 -37.59
N TYR A 130 -33.01 11.28 -36.64
CA TYR A 130 -33.85 12.48 -36.73
C TYR A 130 -33.49 13.37 -37.95
N GLN A 131 -32.20 13.52 -38.24
CA GLN A 131 -31.77 14.27 -39.43
C GLN A 131 -32.16 13.58 -40.73
N ASN A 132 -31.98 12.25 -40.80
CA ASN A 132 -32.36 11.46 -41.96
C ASN A 132 -33.87 11.53 -42.22
N ASP A 133 -34.68 11.43 -41.16
CA ASP A 133 -36.14 11.51 -41.27
C ASP A 133 -36.59 12.88 -41.81
N LYS A 134 -36.01 13.98 -41.32
CA LYS A 134 -36.26 15.32 -41.88
C LYS A 134 -35.86 15.45 -43.35
N ARG A 135 -34.81 14.75 -43.79
CA ARG A 135 -34.38 14.75 -45.20
C ARG A 135 -35.40 13.99 -46.07
N VAL A 136 -35.85 12.83 -45.63
CA VAL A 136 -36.86 12.03 -46.32
C VAL A 136 -38.17 12.81 -46.43
N GLN A 137 -38.64 13.43 -45.35
CA GLN A 137 -39.85 14.27 -45.37
C GLN A 137 -39.77 15.43 -46.37
N LYS A 138 -38.63 16.11 -46.47
CA LYS A 138 -38.43 17.17 -47.49
C LYS A 138 -38.49 16.62 -48.90
N ASN A 139 -37.96 15.42 -49.14
CA ASN A 139 -38.00 14.78 -50.45
C ASN A 139 -39.43 14.34 -50.80
N LEU A 140 -40.19 13.79 -49.86
CA LEU A 140 -41.58 13.40 -50.07
C LEU A 140 -42.44 14.61 -50.46
N LYS A 141 -42.33 15.73 -49.75
CA LYS A 141 -43.04 16.97 -50.08
C LYS A 141 -42.72 17.48 -51.49
N LYS A 142 -41.44 17.45 -51.90
CA LYS A 142 -41.05 17.84 -53.27
C LYS A 142 -41.67 16.95 -54.34
N LEU A 143 -41.82 15.66 -54.06
CA LEU A 143 -42.41 14.71 -55.00
C LEU A 143 -43.92 14.92 -55.12
N GLU A 144 -44.60 15.17 -54.00
CA GLU A 144 -46.01 15.56 -53.95
C GLU A 144 -46.26 16.83 -54.77
N ASP A 145 -45.48 17.89 -54.53
CA ASP A 145 -45.56 19.16 -55.29
C ASP A 145 -45.28 19.00 -56.80
N SER A 146 -44.55 17.95 -57.20
CA SER A 146 -44.23 17.66 -58.61
C SER A 146 -45.28 16.77 -59.28
N ALA A 147 -46.05 16.01 -58.50
CA ALA A 147 -47.11 15.14 -59.00
C ALA A 147 -48.46 15.88 -59.16
N GLU A 148 -48.68 16.93 -58.35
CA GLU A 148 -49.86 17.81 -58.44
C GLU A 148 -49.76 18.87 -59.55
N ARG A 149 -48.60 19.01 -60.19
CA ARG A 149 -48.32 20.04 -61.20
C ARG A 149 -48.33 19.46 -62.61
#